data_AF-A0A2N5U9W6-F1
#
_entry.id   AF-A0A2N5U9W6-F1
#
_cell.length_a   1.000
_cell.length_b   1.000
_cell.length_c   1.000
_cell.angle_alpha   90.00
_cell.angle_beta   90.00
_cell.angle_gamma   90.00
#
_symmetry.space_group_name_H-M   'P 1'
#
loop_
_entity.id
_entity.type
_entity.pdbx_description
1 polymer ?
#
loop_
_entity_poly.entity_id
_entity_poly.type
_entity_poly.pdbx_seq_one_letter_code
_entity_poly.pdbx_strand_id
1 'polypeptide(L)'
;MALSTSPFTAEHCRNALRKFTTESGVIFWSGDRSHSCGSCKVTITKPSLPNSNHHAAVLAEVLTAVNLGYDKCQGRPTNATIGNYQPVSVLLDDGDGENEVCHY
;
A
#
# COMPACT_ATOMS: atom_id res chain seq x y z
N MET A 1 18.64 8.91 22.26
CA MET A 1 17.21 8.57 22.07
C MET A 1 17.12 7.78 20.78
N ALA A 2 17.12 6.45 20.85
CA ALA A 2 16.93 5.61 19.68
C ALA A 2 15.43 5.53 19.44
N LEU A 3 14.95 6.12 18.35
CA LEU A 3 13.60 5.88 17.86
C LEU A 3 13.53 4.38 17.53
N SER A 4 12.92 3.60 18.41
CA SER A 4 12.52 2.23 18.11
C SER A 4 11.39 2.31 17.08
N THR A 5 11.72 2.58 15.83
CA THR A 5 10.87 2.29 14.68
C THR A 5 10.81 0.77 14.58
N SER A 6 9.83 0.18 15.26
CA SER A 6 9.49 -1.22 15.03
C SER A 6 9.17 -1.35 13.54
N PRO A 7 9.85 -2.24 12.79
CA PRO A 7 9.57 -2.40 11.37
C PRO A 7 8.09 -2.74 11.19
N PHE A 8 7.44 -2.12 10.21
CA PHE A 8 6.04 -2.44 9.95
C PHE A 8 5.91 -3.86 9.42
N THR A 9 4.82 -4.55 9.76
CA THR A 9 4.66 -5.96 9.40
C THR A 9 3.98 -6.11 8.04
N ALA A 10 4.33 -7.17 7.30
CA ALA A 10 3.65 -7.50 6.05
C ALA A 10 2.13 -7.68 6.25
N GLU A 11 1.72 -8.17 7.42
CA GLU A 11 0.31 -8.31 7.79
C GLU A 11 -0.39 -6.95 7.91
N HIS A 12 0.21 -5.98 8.60
CA HIS A 12 -0.32 -4.62 8.68
C HIS A 12 -0.47 -3.98 7.30
N CYS A 13 0.50 -4.16 6.39
CA CYS A 13 0.38 -3.65 5.02
C CYS A 13 -0.73 -4.35 4.23
N ARG A 14 -0.90 -5.66 4.38
CA ARG A 14 -2.01 -6.39 3.73
C ARG A 14 -3.36 -5.95 4.27
N ASN A 15 -3.47 -5.68 5.57
CA ASN A 15 -4.70 -5.20 6.19
C ASN A 15 -5.00 -3.75 5.80
N ALA A 16 -3.99 -2.89 5.73
CA ALA A 16 -4.11 -1.56 5.16
C ALA A 16 -4.61 -1.61 3.70
N LEU A 17 -4.11 -2.56 2.91
CA LEU A 17 -4.56 -2.76 1.53
C LEU A 17 -6.03 -3.18 1.44
N ARG A 18 -6.55 -3.95 2.40
CA ARG A 18 -7.96 -4.36 2.44
C ARG A 18 -8.94 -3.23 2.70
N LYS A 19 -8.46 -2.06 3.16
CA LYS A 19 -9.31 -0.88 3.36
C LYS A 19 -9.70 -0.19 2.06
N PHE A 20 -8.97 -0.43 0.97
CA PHE A 20 -9.36 0.06 -0.34
C PHE A 20 -10.60 -0.69 -0.85
N THR A 21 -11.41 -0.01 -1.66
CA THR A 21 -12.53 -0.65 -2.34
C THR A 21 -12.02 -1.65 -3.36
N THR A 22 -12.43 -2.92 -3.23
CA THR A 22 -12.08 -3.97 -4.18
C THR A 22 -13.34 -4.66 -4.70
N GLU A 23 -13.44 -4.81 -6.01
CA GLU A 23 -14.53 -5.56 -6.65
C GLU A 23 -13.96 -6.41 -7.79
N SER A 24 -14.33 -7.69 -7.83
CA SER A 24 -13.94 -8.64 -8.90
C SER A 24 -12.43 -8.66 -9.21
N GLY A 25 -11.59 -8.56 -8.19
CA GLY A 25 -10.12 -8.56 -8.34
C GLY A 25 -9.52 -7.24 -8.84
N VAL A 26 -10.31 -6.17 -8.90
CA VAL A 26 -9.87 -4.82 -9.21
C VAL A 26 -9.92 -3.98 -7.93
N ILE A 27 -8.85 -3.25 -7.66
CA ILE A 27 -8.77 -2.30 -6.54
C ILE A 27 -8.98 -0.89 -7.08
N PHE A 28 -9.84 -0.14 -6.40
CA PHE A 28 -10.25 1.21 -6.76
C PHE A 28 -9.84 2.19 -5.66
N TRP A 29 -9.46 3.39 -6.07
CA TRP A 29 -9.19 4.48 -5.14
C TRP A 29 -9.51 5.83 -5.79
N SER A 30 -9.90 6.82 -4.99
CA SER A 30 -10.28 8.15 -5.45
C SER A 30 -10.05 9.16 -4.35
N GLY A 31 -9.36 10.27 -4.65
CA GLY A 31 -9.00 11.29 -3.66
C GLY A 31 -7.97 10.78 -2.64
N ASP A 32 -8.42 9.98 -1.67
CA ASP A 32 -7.56 9.33 -0.68
C ASP A 32 -6.84 8.13 -1.31
N ARG A 33 -5.53 8.27 -1.45
CA ARG A 33 -4.66 7.28 -2.10
C ARG A 33 -4.02 6.34 -1.08
N SER A 34 -4.26 6.55 0.21
CA SER A 34 -3.46 5.93 1.26
C SER A 34 -4.31 5.42 2.42
N HIS A 35 -4.14 4.15 2.75
CA HIS A 35 -4.71 3.61 3.98
C HIS A 35 -3.62 3.11 4.90
N SER A 36 -3.77 3.37 6.19
CA SER A 36 -2.92 2.84 7.25
C SER A 36 -3.62 1.70 7.99
N CYS A 37 -2.84 0.78 8.55
CA CYS A 37 -3.31 -0.19 9.52
C CYS A 37 -2.14 -0.54 10.44
N GLY A 38 -2.30 -0.33 11.75
CA GLY A 38 -1.22 -0.44 12.72
C GLY A 38 0.01 0.36 12.30
N SER A 39 1.15 -0.33 12.17
CA SER A 39 2.43 0.29 11.80
C SER A 39 2.67 0.46 10.30
N CYS A 40 1.78 0.00 9.39
CA CYS A 40 1.99 0.15 7.95
C CYS A 40 0.99 1.11 7.31
N LYS A 41 1.48 2.02 6.47
CA LYS A 41 0.69 2.83 5.55
C LYS A 41 0.96 2.39 4.11
N VAL A 42 -0.11 2.11 3.37
CA VAL A 42 -0.06 1.72 1.96
C VAL A 42 -0.68 2.83 1.12
N THR A 43 0.11 3.39 0.21
CA THR A 43 -0.34 4.36 -0.77
C THR A 43 -0.26 3.79 -2.17
N ILE A 44 -1.36 3.83 -2.92
CA ILE A 44 -1.42 3.34 -4.30
C ILE A 44 -1.47 4.53 -5.26
N THR A 45 -0.59 4.54 -6.24
CA THR A 45 -0.53 5.58 -7.27
C THR A 45 -0.41 4.96 -8.64
N LYS A 46 -0.90 5.68 -9.66
CA LYS A 46 -0.81 5.27 -11.05
C LYS A 46 -0.08 6.37 -11.83
N PRO A 47 1.26 6.35 -11.89
CA PRO A 47 2.05 7.43 -12.47
C PRO A 47 1.72 7.74 -13.93
N SER A 48 1.19 6.76 -14.68
CA SER A 48 0.73 6.97 -16.06
C SER A 48 -0.56 7.81 -16.17
N LEU A 49 -1.26 8.07 -15.07
CA LEU A 49 -2.54 8.81 -15.04
C LEU A 49 -2.56 9.84 -13.89
N PRO A 50 -1.67 10.87 -13.90
CA PRO A 50 -1.48 11.78 -12.77
C PRO A 50 -2.72 12.64 -12.45
N ASN A 51 -3.53 12.97 -13.47
CA ASN A 51 -4.68 13.87 -13.37
C ASN A 51 -6.04 13.15 -13.25
N SER A 52 -6.03 11.84 -13.01
CA SER A 52 -7.30 11.11 -12.80
C SER A 52 -7.74 11.23 -11.35
N ASN A 53 -9.04 11.41 -11.13
CA ASN A 53 -9.66 11.35 -9.80
C ASN A 53 -10.14 9.94 -9.44
N HIS A 54 -10.32 9.10 -10.46
CA HIS A 54 -10.72 7.71 -10.30
C HIS A 54 -9.61 6.82 -10.84
N HIS A 55 -9.13 5.94 -10.00
CA HIS A 55 -8.06 5.03 -10.37
C HIS A 55 -8.50 3.59 -10.10
N ALA A 56 -7.99 2.70 -10.94
CA ALA A 56 -8.17 1.28 -10.82
C ALA A 56 -6.88 0.55 -11.21
N ALA A 57 -6.61 -0.55 -10.51
CA ALA A 57 -5.51 -1.46 -10.80
C ALA A 57 -5.95 -2.90 -10.52
N VAL A 58 -5.22 -3.87 -11.07
CA VAL A 58 -5.44 -5.28 -10.75
C VAL A 58 -4.94 -5.53 -9.33
N LEU A 59 -5.80 -6.06 -8.46
CA LEU A 59 -5.48 -6.31 -7.05
C LEU A 59 -4.24 -7.22 -6.90
N ALA A 60 -4.09 -8.22 -7.78
CA ALA A 60 -2.94 -9.12 -7.77
C ALA A 60 -1.62 -8.40 -8.06
N GLU A 61 -1.60 -7.38 -8.93
CA GLU A 61 -0.40 -6.59 -9.20
C GLU A 61 -0.03 -5.73 -8.00
N VAL A 62 -1.03 -5.11 -7.36
CA VAL A 62 -0.84 -4.30 -6.15
C VAL A 62 -0.34 -5.16 -4.98
N LEU A 63 -0.90 -6.36 -4.78
CA LEU A 63 -0.40 -7.31 -3.79
C LEU A 63 1.03 -7.74 -4.06
N THR A 64 1.38 -7.99 -5.32
CA THR A 64 2.75 -8.31 -5.73
C THR A 64 3.69 -7.15 -5.38
N ALA A 65 3.31 -5.91 -5.67
CA ALA A 65 4.08 -4.72 -5.35
C ALA A 65 4.26 -4.53 -3.83
N VAL A 66 3.22 -4.74 -3.02
CA VAL A 66 3.31 -4.72 -1.54
C VAL A 66 4.32 -5.76 -1.05
N ASN A 67 4.18 -7.01 -1.50
CA ASN A 67 5.08 -8.09 -1.06
C ASN A 67 6.53 -7.83 -1.49
N LEU A 68 6.77 -7.31 -2.70
CA LEU A 68 8.11 -6.95 -3.18
C LEU A 68 8.72 -5.79 -2.41
N GLY A 69 7.94 -4.76 -2.10
CA GLY A 69 8.40 -3.65 -1.28
C GLY A 69 8.85 -4.15 0.09
N TYR A 70 7.98 -4.92 0.74
CA TYR A 70 8.30 -5.50 2.05
C TYR A 70 9.54 -6.40 2.01
N ASP A 71 9.64 -7.33 1.05
CA ASP A 71 10.77 -8.27 0.95
C ASP A 71 12.11 -7.54 0.72
N LYS A 72 12.11 -6.54 -0.17
CA LYS A 72 13.32 -5.75 -0.48
C LYS A 72 13.79 -4.85 0.67
N CYS A 73 12.87 -4.33 1.46
CA CYS A 73 13.17 -3.29 2.45
C CYS A 73 12.94 -3.73 3.91
N GLN A 74 12.52 -4.97 4.13
CA GLN A 74 12.35 -5.64 5.43
C GLN A 74 11.59 -4.79 6.47
N GLY A 75 10.43 -4.25 6.07
CA GLY A 75 9.60 -3.44 6.97
C GLY A 75 10.05 -1.98 7.13
N ARG A 76 10.80 -1.45 6.15
CA ARG A 76 11.15 -0.03 6.03
C ARG A 76 10.39 0.62 4.87
N PRO A 77 10.15 1.95 4.93
CA PRO A 77 9.45 2.66 3.87
C PRO A 77 10.08 2.45 2.49
N THR A 78 9.26 2.18 1.49
CA THR A 78 9.72 1.84 0.14
C THR A 78 8.64 1.99 -0.93
N ASN A 79 9.07 2.29 -2.15
CA ASN A 79 8.21 2.33 -3.32
C ASN A 79 8.48 1.12 -4.22
N ALA A 80 7.43 0.36 -4.53
CA ALA A 80 7.46 -0.73 -5.50
C ALA A 80 6.53 -0.40 -6.67
N THR A 81 7.11 -0.30 -7.88
CA THR A 81 6.35 -0.05 -9.10
C THR A 81 6.32 -1.31 -9.97
N ILE A 82 5.12 -1.71 -10.42
CA ILE A 82 4.87 -2.88 -11.26
C ILE A 82 4.03 -2.53 -12.49
N GLY A 83 4.30 -3.22 -13.60
CA GLY A 83 3.58 -3.11 -14.86
C GLY A 83 4.32 -2.25 -15.89
N ASN A 84 4.12 -2.56 -17.18
CA ASN A 84 4.83 -1.87 -18.28
C ASN A 84 3.96 -0.83 -19.00
N TYR A 85 2.67 -1.12 -19.25
CA TYR A 85 1.80 -0.24 -20.05
C TYR A 85 0.92 0.71 -19.23
N GLN A 86 0.71 0.42 -17.95
CA GLN A 86 0.02 1.28 -16.99
C GLN A 86 0.54 1.00 -15.58
N PRO A 87 1.80 1.35 -15.29
CA PRO A 87 2.45 0.99 -14.04
C PRO A 87 1.62 1.43 -12.83
N VAL A 88 1.53 0.54 -11.85
CA VAL A 88 1.02 0.83 -10.51
C VAL A 88 2.20 0.92 -9.55
N SER A 89 2.24 2.01 -8.79
CA SER A 89 3.27 2.28 -7.80
C SER A 89 2.65 2.21 -6.41
N VAL A 90 3.17 1.31 -5.58
CA VAL A 90 2.78 1.14 -4.19
C VAL A 90 3.88 1.68 -3.30
N LEU A 91 3.56 2.68 -2.49
CA LEU A 91 4.44 3.17 -1.43
C LEU A 91 4.00 2.56 -0.10
N LEU A 92 4.92 1.85 0.53
CA LEU A 92 4.81 1.41 1.92
C LEU A 92 5.53 2.44 2.78
N ASP A 93 4.88 2.92 3.82
CA ASP A 93 5.43 3.92 4.73
C ASP A 93 5.05 3.58 6.17
N ASP A 94 5.59 4.33 7.13
CA ASP A 94 5.22 4.18 8.53
C ASP A 94 3.73 4.56 8.69
N GLY A 95 2.96 3.64 9.28
CA GLY A 95 1.61 3.92 9.73
C GLY A 95 1.61 4.94 10.86
N ASP A 96 0.46 5.53 11.15
CA ASP A 96 0.32 6.56 12.18
C ASP A 96 0.59 6.05 13.62
N GLY A 97 1.00 4.78 13.78
CA GLY A 97 1.36 4.19 15.07
C GLY A 97 0.17 4.01 16.02
N GLU A 98 -1.02 4.43 15.61
CA GLU A 98 -2.21 4.31 16.41
C GLU A 98 -2.70 2.87 16.42
N ASN A 99 -3.26 2.51 17.57
CA ASN A 99 -3.79 1.23 17.99
C ASN A 99 -4.98 0.75 17.14
N GLU A 100 -4.91 0.92 15.81
CA GLU A 100 -5.83 0.32 14.85
C GLU A 100 -5.57 -1.17 14.84
N VAL A 101 -6.33 -1.88 15.68
CA VAL A 101 -6.48 -3.32 15.59
C VAL A 101 -7.03 -3.62 14.19
N CYS A 102 -6.18 -4.18 13.34
CA CYS A 102 -6.58 -4.62 12.02
C CYS A 102 -7.53 -5.82 12.16
N HIS A 103 -8.85 -5.58 12.08
CA HIS A 103 -9.85 -6.64 12.15
C HIS A 103 -9.98 -7.40 10.82
N TYR A 104 -10.20 -8.72 10.91
CA TYR A 104 -10.24 -9.67 9.81
C TYR A 104 -11.63 -9.84 9.20
#